data_AF-A0A1C6QX30-F1
#
_entry.id   AF-A0A1C6QX30-F1
#
_cell.length_a   1.000
_cell.length_b   1.000
_cell.length_c   1.000
_cell.angle_alpha   90.00
_cell.angle_beta   90.00
_cell.angle_gamma   90.00
#
_symmetry.space_group_name_H-M   'P 1'
#
loop_
_entity.id
_entity.type
_entity.pdbx_description
1 polymer ?
#
loop_
_entity_poly.entity_id
_entity_poly.type
_entity_poly.pdbx_seq_one_letter_code
_entity_poly.pdbx_strand_id
1 'polypeptide(L)'
;MRDDEARYEAVTSRDARFDGEFFFAVVTTGIYCRPSCPAVTPKRVNVRFFPSAAAAQAAGFRACRRCRPDAVPGSAEWNVRADLVGRAVRLIGDGVVDREGVGGLARRLGYSPRQVQRQLTAELGAGPVALARARRAHTARVLLQTTALPVTELAFAAGFASIRQFNDTIRQIYAGTPSELRAAAGNGGAVARRTTVAAPGAGARRPRDGFADRSAGGSADRSAPAGIPLRLAYRGPYAAAEIFDFLQLRAVPGVEEIRGTRGERTYRRTLRLTHGSGIAEVDEPAGPRRRRRPPAGLVCPAARGTDGGWLECRLRLTDLRDLSTAVQHLRRLFDLDADPYAVAERLGADPLLGPLVAERPGLRSPGAADPEELAVRTVLGGPPEHAAALVRRYGKPLDAADGGLTHLFPAPGNLTGAEVAEPVRTLCTALADGTVTLDAGADRGATERALAALPGVGPRAAAYLRMRALGDPDVGTTPGSDQERGTAAGHAAWRPWGAYALHHLWRAGLLPAGEMPIPNGTPIPNGTPRPDEEPGAGEPSGPREPSGPGAMPRAEDPSGAAEPPTYATAGRAV
;
A
#
# COMPACT_ATOMS: atom_id res chain seq x y z
N MET A 1 7.19 -17.38 19.32
CA MET A 1 6.25 -18.04 20.26
C MET A 1 6.02 -19.49 19.79
N ARG A 2 6.55 -20.53 20.47
CA ARG A 2 6.56 -21.93 19.97
C ARG A 2 5.93 -22.95 20.94
N ASP A 3 4.79 -22.64 21.53
CA ASP A 3 3.96 -23.65 22.20
C ASP A 3 2.56 -23.66 21.61
N ASP A 4 2.03 -24.87 21.35
CA ASP A 4 0.69 -25.06 20.82
C ASP A 4 -0.39 -24.69 21.84
N GLU A 5 -0.06 -24.70 23.13
CA GLU A 5 -1.00 -24.26 24.17
C GLU A 5 -1.19 -22.74 24.16
N ALA A 6 -0.11 -21.97 24.02
CA ALA A 6 -0.18 -20.51 23.83
C ALA A 6 -0.98 -20.14 22.57
N ARG A 7 -0.82 -20.89 21.48
CA ARG A 7 -1.62 -20.71 20.26
C ARG A 7 -3.09 -21.02 20.51
N TYR A 8 -3.41 -22.04 21.30
CA TYR A 8 -4.78 -22.37 21.65
C TYR A 8 -5.42 -21.33 22.57
N GLU A 9 -4.64 -20.75 23.49
CA GLU A 9 -5.07 -19.63 24.32
C GLU A 9 -5.43 -18.41 23.46
N ALA A 10 -4.58 -18.04 22.49
CA ALA A 10 -4.87 -16.98 21.53
C ALA A 10 -6.16 -17.22 20.72
N VAL A 11 -6.44 -18.48 20.35
CA VAL A 11 -7.71 -18.86 19.70
C VAL A 11 -8.89 -18.75 20.66
N THR A 12 -8.70 -19.09 21.92
CA THR A 12 -9.75 -19.06 22.95
C THR A 12 -10.12 -17.63 23.33
N SER A 13 -9.12 -16.76 23.45
CA SER A 13 -9.30 -15.31 23.69
C SER A 13 -9.78 -14.55 22.44
N ARG A 14 -9.73 -15.18 21.26
CA ARG A 14 -10.07 -14.59 19.94
C ARG A 14 -9.24 -13.35 19.63
N ASP A 15 -7.97 -13.38 20.00
CA ASP A 15 -7.07 -12.25 19.87
C ASP A 15 -6.68 -12.02 18.41
N ALA A 16 -7.06 -10.85 17.87
CA ALA A 16 -6.80 -10.47 16.48
C ALA A 16 -5.34 -10.08 16.21
N ARG A 17 -4.52 -9.87 17.25
CA ARG A 17 -3.07 -9.62 17.07
C ARG A 17 -2.38 -10.81 16.39
N PHE A 18 -2.82 -12.02 16.70
CA PHE A 18 -2.29 -13.26 16.12
C PHE A 18 -2.87 -13.60 14.72
N ASP A 19 -3.80 -12.81 14.18
CA ASP A 19 -4.40 -13.08 12.89
C ASP A 19 -3.38 -13.03 11.76
N GLY A 20 -3.05 -14.18 11.16
CA GLY A 20 -2.07 -14.29 10.07
C GLY A 20 -0.67 -14.66 10.54
N GLU A 21 -0.38 -14.59 11.84
CA GLU A 21 0.83 -15.21 12.43
C GLU A 21 0.77 -16.74 12.34
N PHE A 22 -0.41 -17.29 12.61
CA PHE A 22 -0.71 -18.69 12.41
C PHE A 22 -2.18 -18.89 12.05
N PHE A 23 -2.48 -20.10 11.63
CA PHE A 23 -3.83 -20.57 11.34
C PHE A 23 -4.08 -21.83 12.14
N PHE A 24 -5.33 -22.06 12.53
CA PHE A 24 -5.72 -23.31 13.17
C PHE A 24 -6.75 -24.02 12.33
N ALA A 25 -6.71 -25.35 12.31
CA ALA A 25 -7.67 -26.16 11.61
C ALA A 25 -8.35 -27.16 12.55
N VAL A 26 -9.64 -27.37 12.30
CA VAL A 26 -10.50 -28.23 13.11
C VAL A 26 -10.67 -29.55 12.36
N VAL A 27 -10.00 -30.59 12.86
CA VAL A 27 -9.90 -31.92 12.22
C VAL A 27 -11.28 -32.51 11.93
N THR A 28 -12.22 -32.38 12.87
CA THR A 28 -13.57 -32.93 12.74
C THR A 28 -14.42 -32.26 11.65
N THR A 29 -14.10 -31.02 11.27
CA THR A 29 -14.87 -30.27 10.25
C THR A 29 -14.13 -30.08 8.93
N GLY A 30 -12.82 -30.34 8.91
CA GLY A 30 -11.97 -30.06 7.75
C GLY A 30 -11.82 -28.57 7.43
N ILE A 31 -12.04 -27.67 8.40
CA ILE A 31 -12.01 -26.21 8.20
C ILE A 31 -10.81 -25.60 8.91
N TYR A 32 -10.09 -24.69 8.23
CA TYR A 32 -9.11 -23.82 8.87
C TYR A 32 -9.63 -22.38 9.06
N CYS A 33 -9.14 -21.74 10.11
CA CYS A 33 -9.58 -20.46 10.66
C CYS A 33 -8.36 -19.62 11.05
N ARG A 34 -8.59 -18.31 11.18
CA ARG A 34 -7.70 -17.38 11.87
C ARG A 34 -8.01 -17.35 13.39
N PRO A 35 -7.07 -17.00 14.27
CA PRO A 35 -7.26 -16.92 15.73
C PRO A 35 -8.50 -16.14 16.19
N SER A 36 -8.80 -14.98 15.59
CA SER A 36 -9.97 -14.15 15.96
C SER A 36 -11.33 -14.68 15.45
N CYS A 37 -11.42 -15.95 15.04
CA CYS A 37 -12.63 -16.48 14.44
C CYS A 37 -13.83 -16.39 15.39
N PRO A 38 -14.96 -15.77 14.98
CA PRO A 38 -16.16 -15.66 15.83
C PRO A 38 -16.99 -16.95 15.86
N ALA A 39 -16.46 -18.06 15.33
CA ALA A 39 -17.08 -19.36 15.46
C ALA A 39 -16.97 -19.86 16.92
N VAL A 40 -17.71 -20.92 17.23
CA VAL A 40 -17.55 -21.61 18.53
C VAL A 40 -16.12 -22.17 18.58
N THR A 41 -15.42 -21.89 19.69
CA THR A 41 -14.05 -22.35 19.90
C THR A 41 -14.05 -23.88 19.95
N PRO A 42 -13.33 -24.58 19.05
CA PRO A 42 -13.27 -26.04 19.02
C PRO A 42 -12.49 -26.57 20.23
N LYS A 43 -12.77 -27.81 20.66
CA LYS A 43 -11.98 -28.48 21.70
C LYS A 43 -10.51 -28.63 21.26
N ARG A 44 -9.57 -28.37 22.17
CA ARG A 44 -8.11 -28.48 21.97
C ARG A 44 -7.66 -29.73 21.20
N VAL A 45 -8.23 -30.89 21.53
CA VAL A 45 -7.91 -32.19 20.91
C VAL A 45 -8.22 -32.26 19.41
N ASN A 46 -9.12 -31.41 18.92
CA ASN A 46 -9.54 -31.35 17.52
C ASN A 46 -8.80 -30.28 16.72
N VAL A 47 -7.83 -29.58 17.33
CA VAL A 47 -7.16 -28.42 16.72
C VAL A 47 -5.74 -28.79 16.28
N ARG A 48 -5.39 -28.39 15.05
CA ARG A 48 -4.02 -28.41 14.52
C ARG A 48 -3.61 -27.01 14.09
N PHE A 49 -2.35 -26.64 14.26
CA PHE A 49 -1.83 -25.34 13.88
C PHE A 49 -0.99 -25.39 12.61
N PHE A 50 -1.05 -24.31 11.83
CA PHE A 50 -0.35 -24.15 10.56
C PHE A 50 0.28 -22.76 10.49
N PRO A 51 1.52 -22.63 9.99
CA PRO A 51 2.21 -21.34 9.87
C PRO A 51 1.65 -20.46 8.74
N SER A 52 0.93 -21.04 7.78
CA SER A 52 0.33 -20.28 6.67
C SER A 52 -1.01 -20.87 6.20
N ALA A 53 -1.83 -20.04 5.57
CA ALA A 53 -3.04 -20.50 4.91
C ALA A 53 -2.74 -21.52 3.80
N ALA A 54 -1.63 -21.34 3.09
CA ALA A 54 -1.18 -22.27 2.06
C ALA A 54 -0.83 -23.64 2.65
N ALA A 55 -0.21 -23.69 3.83
CA ALA A 55 0.08 -24.95 4.53
C ALA A 55 -1.19 -25.67 4.96
N ALA A 56 -2.17 -24.95 5.53
CA ALA A 56 -3.46 -25.54 5.90
C ALA A 56 -4.22 -26.08 4.67
N GLN A 57 -4.21 -25.35 3.55
CA GLN A 57 -4.82 -25.79 2.29
C GLN A 57 -4.10 -27.01 1.69
N ALA A 58 -2.77 -27.03 1.73
CA ALA A 58 -1.97 -28.17 1.29
C ALA A 58 -2.25 -29.42 2.13
N ALA A 59 -2.54 -29.25 3.42
CA ALA A 59 -2.98 -30.30 4.33
C ALA A 59 -4.46 -30.71 4.16
N GLY A 60 -5.17 -30.16 3.17
CA GLY A 60 -6.53 -30.56 2.81
C GLY A 60 -7.64 -29.82 3.55
N PHE A 61 -7.33 -28.81 4.36
CA PHE A 61 -8.34 -28.02 5.07
C PHE A 61 -8.90 -26.90 4.17
N ARG A 62 -10.23 -26.73 4.21
CA ARG A 62 -10.92 -25.66 3.49
C ARG A 62 -10.97 -24.36 4.30
N ALA A 63 -11.02 -23.22 3.61
CA ALA A 63 -11.10 -21.92 4.28
C ALA A 63 -12.46 -21.72 4.99
N CYS A 64 -12.44 -21.23 6.22
CA CYS A 64 -13.65 -20.89 6.94
C CYS A 64 -14.45 -19.78 6.24
N ARG A 65 -15.72 -20.07 5.94
CA ARG A 65 -16.64 -19.11 5.31
C ARG A 65 -16.97 -17.91 6.19
N ARG A 66 -16.84 -18.06 7.51
CA ARG A 66 -17.19 -17.05 8.53
C ARG A 66 -16.06 -16.05 8.79
N CYS A 67 -14.85 -16.50 9.12
CA CYS A 67 -13.72 -15.59 9.38
C CYS A 67 -12.88 -15.27 8.14
N ARG A 68 -13.02 -16.04 7.04
CA ARG A 68 -12.32 -15.83 5.77
C ARG A 68 -10.81 -15.62 5.96
N PRO A 69 -10.11 -16.65 6.49
CA PRO A 69 -8.70 -16.55 6.84
C PRO A 69 -7.79 -16.28 5.63
N ASP A 70 -8.27 -16.55 4.42
CA ASP A 70 -7.59 -16.28 3.15
C ASP A 70 -7.53 -14.79 2.77
N ALA A 71 -8.32 -13.93 3.42
CA ALA A 71 -8.38 -12.49 3.16
C ALA A 71 -7.62 -11.64 4.21
N VAL A 72 -7.03 -12.29 5.21
CA VAL A 72 -6.26 -11.63 6.27
C VAL A 72 -4.86 -11.35 5.75
N PRO A 73 -4.24 -10.21 6.10
CA PRO A 73 -2.80 -10.01 5.85
C PRO A 73 -1.99 -11.20 6.40
N GLY A 74 -0.89 -11.57 5.75
CA GLY A 74 0.02 -12.59 6.28
C GLY A 74 0.69 -12.13 7.60
N SER A 75 1.54 -12.97 8.21
CA SER A 75 2.30 -12.55 9.40
C SER A 75 3.05 -11.25 9.13
N ALA A 76 2.94 -10.30 10.06
CA ALA A 76 3.62 -9.03 9.94
C ALA A 76 5.16 -9.16 10.02
N GLU A 77 5.65 -10.26 10.61
CA GLU A 77 7.08 -10.59 10.62
C GLU A 77 7.68 -10.59 9.20
N TRP A 78 6.90 -10.97 8.17
CA TRP A 78 7.37 -11.01 6.78
C TRP A 78 7.68 -9.61 6.20
N ASN A 79 7.11 -8.55 6.78
CA ASN A 79 7.40 -7.18 6.37
C ASN A 79 8.75 -6.71 6.92
N VAL A 80 9.14 -7.20 8.11
CA VAL A 80 10.42 -6.88 8.76
C VAL A 80 11.55 -7.77 8.22
N ARG A 81 11.30 -9.07 8.00
CA ARG A 81 12.34 -10.04 7.60
C ARG A 81 12.96 -9.71 6.24
N ALA A 82 14.24 -9.33 6.22
CA ALA A 82 14.99 -9.09 4.99
C ALA A 82 15.62 -10.37 4.39
N ASP A 83 15.38 -11.54 4.98
CA ASP A 83 15.96 -12.81 4.57
C ASP A 83 15.34 -13.38 3.27
N LEU A 84 15.88 -14.51 2.82
CA LEU A 84 15.46 -15.21 1.61
C LEU A 84 13.94 -15.50 1.59
N VAL A 85 13.37 -15.90 2.72
CA VAL A 85 11.95 -16.27 2.82
C VAL A 85 11.07 -15.04 2.73
N GLY A 86 11.38 -13.97 3.46
CA GLY A 86 10.65 -12.70 3.37
C GLY A 86 10.66 -12.13 1.95
N ARG A 87 11.84 -12.11 1.30
CA ARG A 87 11.99 -11.68 -0.11
C ARG A 87 11.17 -12.55 -1.07
N ALA A 88 11.20 -13.87 -0.89
CA ALA A 88 10.44 -14.80 -1.73
C ALA A 88 8.92 -14.61 -1.58
N VAL A 89 8.40 -14.42 -0.36
CA VAL A 89 6.98 -14.18 -0.12
C VAL A 89 6.51 -12.90 -0.82
N ARG A 90 7.30 -11.82 -0.77
CA ARG A 90 6.99 -10.58 -1.47
C ARG A 90 7.00 -10.74 -3.00
N LEU A 91 7.97 -11.46 -3.57
CA LEU A 91 8.00 -11.76 -5.01
C LEU A 91 6.83 -12.65 -5.46
N ILE A 92 6.47 -13.65 -4.65
CA ILE A 92 5.27 -14.48 -4.89
C ILE A 92 4.02 -13.60 -4.81
N GLY A 93 3.96 -12.69 -3.84
CA GLY A 93 2.97 -11.63 -3.71
C GLY A 93 2.96 -10.66 -4.89
N ASP A 94 4.06 -10.46 -5.61
CA ASP A 94 4.09 -9.63 -6.82
C ASP A 94 3.79 -10.42 -8.10
N GLY A 95 3.60 -11.73 -8.00
CA GLY A 95 3.14 -12.60 -9.10
C GLY A 95 4.29 -13.20 -9.90
N VAL A 96 5.52 -13.16 -9.38
CA VAL A 96 6.71 -13.68 -10.07
C VAL A 96 6.56 -15.17 -10.39
N VAL A 97 6.00 -15.97 -9.49
CA VAL A 97 5.80 -17.41 -9.75
C VAL A 97 4.78 -17.64 -10.87
N ASP A 98 3.78 -16.78 -10.99
CA ASP A 98 2.76 -16.91 -12.04
C ASP A 98 3.33 -16.52 -13.42
N ARG A 99 4.24 -15.53 -13.46
CA ARG A 99 4.84 -15.03 -14.71
C ARG A 99 6.08 -15.80 -15.16
N GLU A 100 6.98 -16.09 -14.24
CA GLU A 100 8.32 -16.61 -14.54
C GLU A 100 8.56 -18.02 -13.94
N GLY A 101 7.56 -18.57 -13.27
CA GLY A 101 7.66 -19.84 -12.56
C GLY A 101 8.60 -19.79 -11.35
N VAL A 102 8.84 -20.96 -10.77
CA VAL A 102 9.78 -21.10 -9.64
C VAL A 102 11.22 -20.82 -10.08
N GLY A 103 11.55 -21.05 -11.36
CA GLY A 103 12.86 -20.76 -11.93
C GLY A 103 13.19 -19.26 -11.91
N GLY A 104 12.26 -18.40 -12.34
CA GLY A 104 12.43 -16.95 -12.28
C GLY A 104 12.53 -16.43 -10.85
N LEU A 105 11.66 -16.93 -9.95
CA LEU A 105 11.74 -16.62 -8.53
C LEU A 105 13.14 -16.92 -7.97
N ALA A 106 13.68 -18.10 -8.26
CA ALA A 106 14.98 -18.53 -7.76
C ALA A 106 16.13 -17.67 -8.34
N ARG A 107 16.05 -17.32 -9.62
CA ARG A 107 17.03 -16.45 -10.29
C ARG A 107 17.08 -15.06 -9.66
N ARG A 108 15.93 -14.43 -9.42
CA ARG A 108 15.84 -13.11 -8.76
C ARG A 108 16.37 -13.12 -7.33
N LEU A 109 16.24 -14.25 -6.64
CA LEU A 109 16.75 -14.42 -5.29
C LEU A 109 18.24 -14.79 -5.25
N GLY A 110 18.84 -15.21 -6.38
CA GLY A 110 20.23 -15.68 -6.45
C GLY A 110 20.45 -17.09 -5.90
N TYR A 111 19.42 -17.95 -5.93
CA TYR A 111 19.47 -19.32 -5.37
C TYR A 111 18.93 -20.37 -6.35
N SER A 112 19.15 -21.65 -6.04
CA SER A 112 18.54 -22.75 -6.80
C SER A 112 17.04 -22.93 -6.45
N PRO A 113 16.19 -23.37 -7.39
CA PRO A 113 14.77 -23.66 -7.11
C PRO A 113 14.56 -24.64 -5.95
N ARG A 114 15.44 -25.64 -5.80
CA ARG A 114 15.37 -26.64 -4.73
C ARG A 114 15.62 -26.01 -3.36
N GLN A 115 16.57 -25.08 -3.27
CA GLN A 115 16.87 -24.38 -2.02
C GLN A 115 15.71 -23.46 -1.61
N VAL A 116 15.15 -22.71 -2.56
CA VAL A 116 13.96 -21.87 -2.31
C VAL A 116 12.79 -22.73 -1.85
N GLN A 117 12.51 -23.84 -2.53
CA GLN A 117 11.48 -24.81 -2.13
C GLN A 117 11.66 -25.31 -0.70
N ARG A 118 12.88 -25.74 -0.35
CA ARG A 118 13.20 -26.27 0.97
C ARG A 118 12.98 -25.23 2.07
N GLN A 119 13.50 -24.01 1.88
CA GLN A 119 13.40 -22.93 2.86
C GLN A 119 11.96 -22.48 3.08
N LEU A 120 11.18 -22.29 2.01
CA LEU A 120 9.76 -21.93 2.14
C LEU A 120 8.94 -23.04 2.79
N THR A 121 9.21 -24.30 2.47
CA THR A 121 8.50 -25.43 3.09
C THR A 121 8.81 -25.52 4.58
N ALA A 122 10.07 -25.30 4.98
CA ALA A 122 10.49 -25.34 6.38
C ALA A 122 9.84 -24.23 7.21
N GLU A 123 9.82 -22.99 6.70
CA GLU A 123 9.34 -21.83 7.47
C GLU A 123 7.82 -21.60 7.35
N LEU A 124 7.25 -21.80 6.15
CA LEU A 124 5.84 -21.48 5.85
C LEU A 124 4.95 -22.72 5.75
N GLY A 125 5.51 -23.92 5.89
CA GLY A 125 4.79 -25.19 5.70
C GLY A 125 4.31 -25.44 4.27
N ALA A 126 4.73 -24.60 3.30
CA ALA A 126 4.28 -24.65 1.92
C ALA A 126 5.36 -24.13 0.95
N GLY A 127 5.50 -24.79 -0.20
CA GLY A 127 6.40 -24.36 -1.27
C GLY A 127 5.84 -23.19 -2.12
N PRO A 128 6.66 -22.62 -3.02
CA PRO A 128 6.29 -21.49 -3.87
C PRO A 128 5.00 -21.72 -4.68
N VAL A 129 4.82 -22.91 -5.25
CA VAL A 129 3.65 -23.24 -6.07
C VAL A 129 2.36 -23.26 -5.24
N ALA A 130 2.43 -23.78 -4.01
CA ALA A 130 1.28 -23.81 -3.11
C ALA A 130 0.90 -22.39 -2.64
N LEU A 131 1.90 -21.56 -2.34
CA LEU A 131 1.69 -20.15 -1.99
C LEU A 131 1.06 -19.36 -3.14
N ALA A 132 1.57 -19.51 -4.36
CA ALA A 132 1.00 -18.90 -5.56
C ALA A 132 -0.43 -19.40 -5.81
N ARG A 133 -0.69 -20.71 -5.67
CA ARG A 133 -2.02 -21.29 -5.81
C ARG A 133 -3.03 -20.70 -4.81
N ALA A 134 -2.64 -20.58 -3.54
CA ALA A 134 -3.50 -19.99 -2.50
C ALA A 134 -3.89 -18.54 -2.87
N ARG A 135 -2.93 -17.76 -3.37
CA ARG A 135 -3.17 -16.40 -3.84
C ARG A 135 -4.11 -16.35 -5.04
N ARG A 136 -3.86 -17.15 -6.08
CA ARG A 136 -4.75 -17.21 -7.27
C ARG A 136 -6.18 -17.56 -6.89
N ALA A 137 -6.37 -18.50 -5.96
CA ALA A 137 -7.68 -18.87 -5.45
C ALA A 137 -8.39 -17.69 -4.77
N HIS A 138 -7.65 -16.90 -3.98
CA HIS A 138 -8.18 -15.68 -3.38
C HIS A 138 -8.58 -14.63 -4.43
N THR A 139 -7.69 -14.35 -5.39
CA THR A 139 -8.00 -13.42 -6.50
C THR A 139 -9.23 -13.84 -7.29
N ALA A 140 -9.32 -15.13 -7.63
CA ALA A 140 -10.48 -15.71 -8.30
C ALA A 140 -11.77 -15.51 -7.50
N ARG A 141 -11.73 -15.78 -6.19
CA ARG A 141 -12.90 -15.59 -5.33
C ARG A 141 -13.34 -14.12 -5.31
N VAL A 142 -12.40 -13.19 -5.19
CA VAL A 142 -12.71 -11.76 -5.23
C VAL A 142 -13.44 -11.43 -6.54
N LEU A 143 -12.85 -11.79 -7.68
CA LEU A 143 -13.47 -11.55 -8.99
C LEU A 143 -14.86 -12.21 -9.11
N LEU A 144 -15.06 -13.41 -8.55
CA LEU A 144 -16.34 -14.13 -8.62
C LEU A 144 -17.45 -13.39 -7.85
N GLN A 145 -17.07 -12.65 -6.80
CA GLN A 145 -18.00 -11.97 -5.89
C GLN A 145 -18.21 -10.51 -6.27
N THR A 146 -17.29 -9.90 -7.00
CA THR A 146 -17.29 -8.46 -7.27
C THR A 146 -17.51 -8.10 -8.73
N THR A 147 -17.46 -9.07 -9.64
CA THR A 147 -17.62 -8.84 -11.08
C THR A 147 -18.65 -9.78 -11.70
N ALA A 148 -19.25 -9.35 -12.81
CA ALA A 148 -20.16 -10.16 -13.62
C ALA A 148 -19.44 -10.92 -14.75
N LEU A 149 -18.10 -10.92 -14.79
CA LEU A 149 -17.30 -11.50 -15.86
C LEU A 149 -17.63 -12.97 -16.13
N PRO A 150 -17.54 -13.46 -17.38
CA PRO A 150 -17.57 -14.88 -17.67
C PRO A 150 -16.55 -15.64 -16.80
N VAL A 151 -16.94 -16.81 -16.28
CA VAL A 151 -16.07 -17.62 -15.39
C VAL A 151 -14.76 -18.01 -16.09
N THR A 152 -14.80 -18.18 -17.41
CA THR A 152 -13.64 -18.48 -18.26
C THR A 152 -12.61 -17.35 -18.24
N GLU A 153 -13.03 -16.11 -18.54
CA GLU A 153 -12.16 -14.93 -18.51
C GLU A 153 -11.59 -14.69 -17.11
N LEU A 154 -12.43 -14.86 -16.09
CA LEU A 154 -12.04 -14.73 -14.70
C LEU A 154 -10.94 -15.72 -14.29
N ALA A 155 -11.01 -16.97 -14.74
CA ALA A 155 -10.01 -17.98 -14.42
C ALA A 155 -8.62 -17.55 -14.90
N PHE A 156 -8.53 -17.08 -16.15
CA PHE A 156 -7.27 -16.59 -16.70
C PHE A 156 -6.81 -15.28 -16.05
N ALA A 157 -7.75 -14.36 -15.76
CA ALA A 157 -7.48 -13.14 -14.99
C ALA A 157 -6.92 -13.42 -13.59
N ALA A 158 -7.37 -14.49 -12.93
CA ALA A 158 -6.85 -14.92 -11.64
C ALA A 158 -5.51 -15.67 -11.74
N GLY A 159 -4.91 -15.77 -12.93
CA GLY A 159 -3.59 -16.37 -13.18
C GLY A 159 -3.61 -17.89 -13.38
N PHE A 160 -4.77 -18.52 -13.60
CA PHE A 160 -4.82 -19.95 -13.88
C PHE A 160 -4.49 -20.25 -15.34
N ALA A 161 -3.66 -21.26 -15.58
CA ALA A 161 -3.31 -21.70 -16.93
C ALA A 161 -4.44 -22.49 -17.61
N SER A 162 -5.39 -23.04 -16.84
CA SER A 162 -6.55 -23.75 -17.40
C SER A 162 -7.79 -23.64 -16.50
N ILE A 163 -8.96 -23.68 -17.14
CA ILE A 163 -10.27 -23.67 -16.47
C ILE A 163 -10.44 -24.90 -15.57
N ARG A 164 -9.88 -26.05 -15.98
CA ARG A 164 -9.91 -27.28 -15.17
C ARG A 164 -9.18 -27.08 -13.83
N GLN A 165 -7.94 -26.61 -13.88
CA GLN A 165 -7.14 -26.34 -12.68
C GLN A 165 -7.81 -25.29 -11.77
N PHE A 166 -8.43 -24.27 -12.37
CA PHE A 166 -9.23 -23.28 -11.66
C PHE A 166 -10.40 -23.94 -10.91
N ASN A 167 -11.24 -24.71 -11.60
CA ASN A 167 -12.38 -25.39 -11.00
C ASN A 167 -11.95 -26.33 -9.87
N ASP A 168 -10.91 -27.12 -10.09
CA ASP A 168 -10.37 -28.06 -9.09
C ASP A 168 -9.86 -27.31 -7.84
N THR A 169 -9.16 -26.18 -8.04
CA THR A 169 -8.63 -25.36 -6.95
C THR A 169 -9.74 -24.68 -6.15
N ILE A 170 -10.75 -24.12 -6.81
CA ILE A 170 -11.89 -23.48 -6.14
C ILE A 170 -12.69 -24.49 -5.32
N ARG A 171 -12.96 -25.68 -5.89
CA ARG A 171 -13.63 -26.77 -5.18
C ARG A 171 -12.81 -27.22 -3.97
N GLN A 172 -11.51 -27.42 -4.12
CA GLN A 172 -10.65 -27.88 -3.02
C GLN A 172 -10.58 -26.86 -1.88
N ILE A 173 -10.40 -25.57 -2.17
CA ILE A 173 -10.15 -24.55 -1.13
C ILE A 173 -11.44 -24.04 -0.48
N TYR A 174 -12.54 -23.95 -1.24
CA TYR A 174 -13.79 -23.33 -0.78
C TYR A 174 -14.97 -24.31 -0.60
N ALA A 175 -14.79 -25.58 -0.99
CA ALA A 175 -15.82 -26.62 -1.00
C ALA A 175 -17.11 -26.13 -1.68
N GLY A 176 -16.95 -25.54 -2.86
CA GLY A 176 -18.06 -25.04 -3.68
C GLY A 176 -17.61 -24.81 -5.11
N THR A 177 -18.57 -24.73 -6.03
CA THR A 177 -18.31 -24.41 -7.43
C THR A 177 -18.14 -22.89 -7.64
N PRO A 178 -17.48 -22.44 -8.72
CA PRO A 178 -17.40 -21.01 -9.05
C PRO A 178 -18.79 -20.35 -9.11
N SER A 179 -19.79 -21.03 -9.68
CA SER A 179 -21.17 -20.55 -9.76
C SER A 179 -21.83 -20.42 -8.39
N GLU A 180 -21.64 -21.38 -7.48
CA GLU A 180 -22.13 -21.27 -6.10
C GLU A 180 -21.49 -20.10 -5.34
N LEU A 181 -20.18 -19.90 -5.51
CA LEU A 181 -19.48 -18.78 -4.87
C LEU A 181 -19.97 -17.43 -5.38
N ARG A 182 -20.33 -17.34 -6.66
CA ARG A 182 -20.95 -16.16 -7.27
C ARG A 182 -22.37 -15.95 -6.77
N ALA A 183 -23.21 -17.01 -6.76
CA ALA A 183 -24.59 -16.94 -6.29
C ALA A 183 -24.68 -16.52 -4.81
N ALA A 184 -23.74 -16.98 -3.98
CA ALA A 184 -23.62 -16.60 -2.58
C ALA A 184 -23.38 -15.08 -2.36
N ALA A 185 -22.90 -14.35 -3.40
CA ALA A 185 -22.79 -12.89 -3.36
C ALA A 185 -24.09 -12.18 -3.78
N GLY A 186 -24.87 -12.76 -4.70
CA GLY A 186 -26.12 -12.17 -5.22
C GLY A 186 -27.29 -12.15 -4.23
N ASN A 187 -27.38 -13.15 -3.34
CA ASN A 187 -28.50 -13.27 -2.39
C ASN A 187 -28.50 -12.23 -1.25
N GLY A 188 -27.50 -11.34 -1.19
CA GLY A 188 -27.46 -10.22 -0.24
C GLY A 188 -28.06 -8.91 -0.72
N GLY A 189 -28.22 -8.74 -2.04
CA GLY A 189 -28.67 -7.48 -2.67
C GLY A 189 -30.18 -7.40 -2.96
N ALA A 190 -30.91 -8.53 -2.87
CA ALA A 190 -32.34 -8.57 -3.20
C ALA A 190 -33.26 -7.92 -2.14
N VAL A 191 -32.76 -7.70 -0.91
CA VAL A 191 -33.55 -7.09 0.18
C VAL A 191 -33.56 -5.56 0.11
N ALA A 192 -32.62 -4.93 -0.62
CA ALA A 192 -32.53 -3.47 -0.74
C ALA A 192 -33.31 -2.87 -1.93
N ARG A 193 -33.97 -3.69 -2.76
CA ARG A 193 -34.75 -3.23 -3.94
C ARG A 193 -36.26 -3.08 -3.68
N ARG A 194 -36.70 -3.10 -2.42
CA ARG A 194 -38.10 -2.89 -2.04
C ARG A 194 -38.30 -1.60 -1.24
N THR A 195 -37.81 -0.48 -1.78
CA THR A 195 -38.26 0.88 -1.41
C THR A 195 -38.16 1.76 -2.65
N THR A 196 -39.00 1.50 -3.64
CA THR A 196 -39.45 2.55 -4.56
C THR A 196 -40.86 2.92 -4.15
N VAL A 197 -40.98 4.16 -3.67
CA VAL A 197 -42.23 4.85 -3.36
C VAL A 197 -43.19 4.68 -4.53
N ALA A 198 -44.39 4.18 -4.23
CA ALA A 198 -45.51 4.19 -5.14
C ALA A 198 -46.00 5.63 -5.34
N ALA A 199 -46.28 5.98 -6.58
CA ALA A 199 -47.18 7.09 -6.92
C ALA A 199 -48.23 6.58 -7.94
N PRO A 200 -49.49 7.04 -7.85
CA PRO A 200 -50.64 6.40 -8.49
C PRO A 200 -51.01 7.03 -9.84
N GLY A 201 -51.66 6.27 -10.73
CA GLY A 201 -52.32 6.85 -11.90
C GLY A 201 -52.63 5.88 -13.05
N ALA A 202 -53.84 5.30 -12.98
CA ALA A 202 -54.73 4.74 -14.00
C ALA A 202 -54.32 4.66 -15.51
N GLY A 203 -54.75 3.57 -16.17
CA GLY A 203 -55.12 3.63 -17.61
C GLY A 203 -54.94 2.39 -18.48
N ALA A 204 -55.76 1.36 -18.25
CA ALA A 204 -56.35 0.40 -19.21
C ALA A 204 -55.71 0.01 -20.58
N ARG A 205 -55.78 -1.32 -20.82
CA ARG A 205 -56.02 -2.10 -22.07
C ARG A 205 -54.83 -2.49 -22.99
N ARG A 206 -54.68 -3.81 -23.14
CA ARG A 206 -54.11 -4.53 -24.31
C ARG A 206 -55.18 -4.66 -25.42
N PRO A 207 -54.77 -4.88 -26.69
CA PRO A 207 -54.69 -6.26 -27.20
C PRO A 207 -53.39 -6.57 -27.98
N ARG A 208 -53.25 -7.84 -28.34
CA ARG A 208 -52.11 -8.48 -29.00
C ARG A 208 -52.14 -8.34 -30.53
N ASP A 209 -50.98 -8.67 -31.13
CA ASP A 209 -50.73 -9.31 -32.44
C ASP A 209 -49.94 -8.47 -33.45
N GLY A 210 -48.93 -9.10 -34.08
CA GLY A 210 -48.29 -8.63 -35.30
C GLY A 210 -46.78 -8.83 -35.39
N PHE A 211 -46.35 -9.88 -36.10
CA PHE A 211 -45.01 -10.04 -36.68
C PHE A 211 -44.66 -8.87 -37.62
N ALA A 212 -43.42 -8.36 -37.57
CA ALA A 212 -42.52 -8.21 -38.73
C ALA A 212 -41.24 -7.40 -38.40
N ASP A 213 -40.13 -8.00 -38.82
CA ASP A 213 -38.82 -7.47 -39.18
C ASP A 213 -38.65 -5.95 -39.39
N ARG A 214 -37.58 -5.39 -38.79
CA ARG A 214 -36.69 -4.42 -39.44
C ARG A 214 -35.40 -4.22 -38.65
N SER A 215 -34.31 -4.63 -39.29
CA SER A 215 -32.92 -4.24 -39.05
C SER A 215 -32.69 -2.72 -39.01
N ALA A 216 -31.77 -2.32 -38.11
CA ALA A 216 -30.75 -1.26 -38.22
C ALA A 216 -30.71 -0.27 -37.03
N GLY A 217 -29.52 -0.16 -36.43
CA GLY A 217 -29.05 1.03 -35.71
C GLY A 217 -29.44 1.15 -34.24
N GLY A 218 -28.52 0.83 -33.34
CA GLY A 218 -28.75 1.05 -31.90
C GLY A 218 -27.55 0.70 -31.02
N SER A 219 -26.52 1.55 -31.08
CA SER A 219 -25.68 1.94 -29.93
C SER A 219 -25.35 0.84 -28.91
N ALA A 220 -24.13 0.32 -29.01
CA ALA A 220 -23.46 -0.40 -27.94
C ALA A 220 -23.38 0.48 -26.67
N ASP A 221 -24.38 0.37 -25.81
CA ASP A 221 -24.28 0.77 -24.41
C ASP A 221 -23.37 -0.25 -23.69
N ARG A 222 -22.07 -0.14 -23.97
CA ARG A 222 -21.06 -0.69 -23.07
C ARG A 222 -21.07 0.22 -21.85
N SER A 223 -21.85 -0.17 -20.85
CA SER A 223 -21.72 0.30 -19.47
C SER A 223 -20.25 0.60 -19.19
N ALA A 224 -19.90 1.89 -19.06
CA ALA A 224 -18.57 2.30 -18.64
C ALA A 224 -18.28 1.52 -17.34
N PRO A 225 -17.27 0.63 -17.30
CA PRO A 225 -17.26 -0.39 -16.28
C PRO A 225 -16.92 0.27 -14.95
N ALA A 226 -17.91 0.28 -14.04
CA ALA A 226 -17.67 0.51 -12.62
C ALA A 226 -16.50 -0.39 -12.21
N GLY A 227 -15.38 0.21 -11.78
CA GLY A 227 -14.15 -0.51 -11.47
C GLY A 227 -14.38 -1.64 -10.46
N ILE A 228 -13.49 -2.62 -10.43
CA ILE A 228 -13.55 -3.78 -9.53
C ILE A 228 -13.54 -3.28 -8.09
N PRO A 229 -14.63 -3.42 -7.33
CA PRO A 229 -14.66 -2.98 -5.95
C PRO A 229 -13.90 -3.97 -5.08
N LEU A 230 -13.04 -3.44 -4.23
CA LEU A 230 -12.13 -4.19 -3.36
C LEU A 230 -12.17 -3.61 -1.96
N ARG A 231 -11.87 -4.48 -0.99
CA ARG A 231 -11.66 -4.09 0.40
C ARG A 231 -10.25 -4.49 0.79
N LEU A 232 -9.39 -3.49 0.94
CA LEU A 232 -8.01 -3.70 1.32
C LEU A 232 -7.95 -3.76 2.85
N ALA A 233 -7.96 -4.97 3.40
CA ALA A 233 -7.94 -5.19 4.83
C ALA A 233 -6.61 -4.77 5.46
N TYR A 234 -6.67 -4.20 6.66
CA TYR A 234 -5.53 -3.80 7.49
C TYR A 234 -5.73 -4.18 8.95
N ARG A 235 -4.62 -4.22 9.70
CA ARG A 235 -4.60 -4.39 11.16
C ARG A 235 -4.85 -3.05 11.83
N GLY A 236 -5.75 -2.98 12.81
CA GLY A 236 -6.02 -1.75 13.54
C GLY A 236 -4.95 -1.45 14.60
N PRO A 237 -4.88 -0.23 15.15
CA PRO A 237 -5.45 1.03 14.64
C PRO A 237 -4.80 1.50 13.32
N TYR A 238 -5.42 2.46 12.63
CA TYR A 238 -4.91 3.00 11.36
C TYR A 238 -5.20 4.51 11.23
N ALA A 239 -4.14 5.33 11.24
CA ALA A 239 -4.21 6.79 11.19
C ALA A 239 -4.44 7.29 9.74
N ALA A 240 -5.64 7.07 9.20
CA ALA A 240 -5.90 7.26 7.78
C ALA A 240 -5.72 8.71 7.31
N ALA A 241 -6.15 9.69 8.11
CA ALA A 241 -6.07 11.09 7.71
C ALA A 241 -4.62 11.52 7.45
N GLU A 242 -3.69 11.04 8.27
CA GLU A 242 -2.26 11.31 8.18
C GLU A 242 -1.65 10.72 6.91
N ILE A 243 -2.09 9.51 6.52
CA ILE A 243 -1.63 8.86 5.28
C ILE A 243 -2.14 9.62 4.06
N PHE A 244 -3.41 10.02 4.05
CA PHE A 244 -3.97 10.79 2.94
C PHE A 244 -3.38 12.20 2.87
N ASP A 245 -3.09 12.86 4.01
CA ASP A 245 -2.34 14.13 4.04
C ASP A 245 -0.94 13.95 3.41
N PHE A 246 -0.26 12.86 3.77
CA PHE A 246 1.07 12.54 3.26
C PHE A 246 1.08 12.34 1.74
N LEU A 247 0.08 11.63 1.20
CA LEU A 247 -0.09 11.41 -0.24
C LEU A 247 -0.49 12.70 -0.95
N GLN A 248 -1.41 13.48 -0.39
CA GLN A 248 -1.89 14.74 -0.98
C GLN A 248 -0.77 15.76 -1.18
N LEU A 249 0.12 15.94 -0.19
CA LEU A 249 1.27 16.83 -0.30
C LEU A 249 2.24 16.44 -1.43
N ARG A 250 2.20 15.18 -1.86
CA ARG A 250 3.15 14.61 -2.83
C ARG A 250 2.49 14.24 -4.15
N ALA A 251 1.19 14.48 -4.33
CA ALA A 251 0.47 14.05 -5.52
C ALA A 251 1.05 14.71 -6.77
N VAL A 252 1.44 13.91 -7.77
CA VAL A 252 1.95 14.41 -9.06
C VAL A 252 0.78 14.65 -10.02
N PRO A 253 0.49 15.90 -10.42
CA PRO A 253 -0.54 16.19 -11.41
C PRO A 253 -0.39 15.36 -12.69
N GLY A 254 -1.50 14.80 -13.18
CA GLY A 254 -1.52 13.90 -14.34
C GLY A 254 -1.35 12.41 -14.01
N VAL A 255 -0.78 12.08 -12.85
CA VAL A 255 -0.55 10.69 -12.37
C VAL A 255 -1.34 10.40 -11.11
N GLU A 256 -1.45 11.36 -10.19
CA GLU A 256 -2.13 11.26 -8.90
C GLU A 256 -3.11 12.43 -8.73
N GLU A 257 -4.23 12.17 -8.07
CA GLU A 257 -5.29 13.15 -7.80
C GLU A 257 -5.91 12.84 -6.42
N ILE A 258 -6.18 13.87 -5.62
CA ILE A 258 -6.98 13.77 -4.41
C ILE A 258 -8.27 14.54 -4.65
N ARG A 259 -9.42 13.92 -4.38
CA ARG A 259 -10.74 14.56 -4.43
C ARG A 259 -11.34 14.62 -3.03
N GLY A 260 -12.21 15.60 -2.78
CA GLY A 260 -12.93 15.75 -1.51
C GLY A 260 -12.12 16.47 -0.43
N THR A 261 -12.70 16.55 0.76
CA THR A 261 -12.12 17.21 1.94
C THR A 261 -11.64 16.16 2.95
N ARG A 262 -10.69 16.55 3.82
CA ARG A 262 -10.11 15.65 4.84
C ARG A 262 -11.20 14.93 5.64
N GLY A 263 -11.13 13.61 5.69
CA GLY A 263 -12.13 12.71 6.28
C GLY A 263 -13.07 12.07 5.25
N GLU A 264 -13.18 12.64 4.05
CA GLU A 264 -14.02 12.17 2.94
C GLU A 264 -13.25 12.19 1.61
N ARG A 265 -11.91 12.10 1.66
CA ARG A 265 -11.09 12.14 0.45
C ARG A 265 -11.16 10.84 -0.35
N THR A 266 -10.98 10.95 -1.66
CA THR A 266 -10.63 9.81 -2.52
C THR A 266 -9.26 10.08 -3.14
N TYR A 267 -8.29 9.21 -2.84
CA TYR A 267 -7.00 9.18 -3.53
C TYR A 267 -7.15 8.38 -4.82
N ARG A 268 -6.70 8.97 -5.93
CA ARG A 268 -6.73 8.35 -7.25
C ARG A 268 -5.34 8.38 -7.85
N ARG A 269 -4.95 7.30 -8.54
CA ARG A 269 -3.69 7.29 -9.30
C ARG A 269 -3.73 6.38 -10.52
N THR A 270 -2.85 6.65 -11.46
CA THR A 270 -2.50 5.70 -12.52
C THR A 270 -1.45 4.70 -12.03
N LEU A 271 -1.49 3.50 -12.61
CA LEU A 271 -0.59 2.39 -12.31
C LEU A 271 0.00 1.86 -13.61
N ARG A 272 1.32 1.82 -13.69
CA ARG A 272 2.04 1.04 -14.68
C ARG A 272 2.14 -0.40 -14.17
N LEU A 273 1.58 -1.34 -14.93
CA LEU A 273 1.49 -2.75 -14.56
C LEU A 273 2.16 -3.60 -15.65
N THR A 274 2.25 -4.91 -15.43
CA THR A 274 3.02 -5.79 -16.32
C THR A 274 2.36 -5.96 -17.69
N HIS A 275 1.04 -6.12 -17.74
CA HIS A 275 0.33 -6.36 -19.00
C HIS A 275 -0.31 -5.09 -19.55
N GLY A 276 -0.62 -4.12 -18.69
CA GLY A 276 -1.11 -2.82 -19.15
C GLY A 276 -1.08 -1.74 -18.08
N SER A 277 -2.04 -0.83 -18.15
CA SER A 277 -2.25 0.23 -17.16
C SER A 277 -3.45 -0.06 -16.27
N GLY A 278 -3.48 0.61 -15.12
CA GLY A 278 -4.65 0.66 -14.26
C GLY A 278 -4.88 2.06 -13.68
N ILE A 279 -6.10 2.28 -13.20
CA ILE A 279 -6.45 3.40 -12.34
C ILE A 279 -6.96 2.82 -11.02
N ALA A 280 -6.35 3.28 -9.93
CA ALA A 280 -6.77 2.97 -8.59
C ALA A 280 -7.47 4.16 -7.96
N GLU A 281 -8.55 3.88 -7.25
CA GLU A 281 -9.25 4.84 -6.39
C GLU A 281 -9.36 4.22 -5.01
N VAL A 282 -9.01 4.97 -3.96
CA VAL A 282 -9.04 4.51 -2.57
C VAL A 282 -9.67 5.60 -1.72
N ASP A 283 -10.74 5.24 -1.02
CA ASP A 283 -11.52 6.17 -0.21
C ASP A 283 -10.95 6.25 1.22
N GLU A 284 -10.79 7.48 1.71
CA GLU A 284 -10.45 7.78 3.09
C GLU A 284 -11.61 7.33 3.99
N PRO A 285 -11.34 6.51 5.01
CA PRO A 285 -12.39 6.09 5.92
C PRO A 285 -12.83 7.28 6.78
N ALA A 286 -14.10 7.69 6.63
CA ALA A 286 -14.74 8.69 7.48
C ALA A 286 -14.88 8.18 8.93
N GLY A 287 -13.90 8.53 9.77
CA GLY A 287 -13.90 8.33 11.22
C GLY A 287 -14.18 6.88 11.69
N PRO A 288 -14.41 6.67 13.01
CA PRO A 288 -14.89 5.39 13.52
C PRO A 288 -16.28 5.11 12.94
N ARG A 289 -16.32 4.32 11.86
CA ARG A 289 -17.56 3.94 11.17
C ARG A 289 -18.60 3.44 12.18
N ARG A 290 -19.77 4.11 12.26
CA ARG A 290 -20.97 3.50 12.88
C ARG A 290 -21.14 2.13 12.24
N ARG A 291 -21.22 1.08 13.07
CA ARG A 291 -21.30 -0.34 12.70
C ARG A 291 -22.46 -0.61 11.73
N ARG A 292 -22.30 -0.33 10.43
CA ARG A 292 -23.28 -0.65 9.39
C ARG A 292 -23.03 -2.09 8.95
N ARG A 293 -24.02 -2.96 9.09
CA ARG A 293 -23.98 -4.34 8.59
C ARG A 293 -23.73 -4.27 7.07
N PRO A 294 -22.65 -4.87 6.55
CA PRO A 294 -22.34 -4.77 5.12
C PRO A 294 -23.43 -5.47 4.29
N PRO A 295 -23.69 -4.99 3.04
CA PRO A 295 -24.43 -5.77 2.05
C PRO A 295 -23.76 -7.14 1.89
N ALA A 296 -24.53 -8.23 1.98
CA ALA A 296 -23.93 -9.56 1.92
C ALA A 296 -23.36 -9.79 0.52
N GLY A 297 -22.06 -10.10 0.44
CA GLY A 297 -21.35 -10.35 -0.82
C GLY A 297 -19.90 -9.84 -0.78
N LEU A 298 -19.70 -8.62 -0.28
CA LEU A 298 -18.39 -8.07 0.09
C LEU A 298 -18.26 -8.20 1.61
N VAL A 299 -17.57 -9.22 2.12
CA VAL A 299 -17.44 -9.40 3.58
C VAL A 299 -15.99 -9.76 3.90
N CYS A 300 -15.19 -8.76 4.26
CA CYS A 300 -14.16 -8.97 5.27
C CYS A 300 -14.87 -8.84 6.61
N PRO A 301 -14.99 -9.89 7.43
CA PRO A 301 -15.35 -9.72 8.82
C PRO A 301 -14.11 -9.17 9.51
N ALA A 302 -13.85 -7.86 9.35
CA ALA A 302 -13.27 -7.15 10.47
C ALA A 302 -14.26 -7.31 11.62
N ALA A 303 -13.74 -7.74 12.75
CA ALA A 303 -14.38 -8.67 13.65
C ALA A 303 -15.61 -8.09 14.37
N ARG A 304 -16.51 -8.98 14.80
CA ARG A 304 -17.35 -8.66 15.96
C ARG A 304 -16.40 -8.69 17.16
N GLY A 305 -15.74 -7.56 17.42
CA GLY A 305 -14.74 -7.34 18.47
C GLY A 305 -13.34 -7.10 17.90
N THR A 306 -12.74 -5.93 18.18
CA THR A 306 -11.35 -5.45 17.88
C THR A 306 -11.10 -4.72 16.55
N ASP A 307 -10.17 -3.74 16.63
CA ASP A 307 -10.01 -2.49 15.84
C ASP A 307 -9.56 -2.61 14.36
N GLY A 308 -9.61 -3.81 13.78
CA GLY A 308 -9.28 -4.01 12.36
C GLY A 308 -10.28 -3.37 11.39
N GLY A 309 -9.83 -3.07 10.16
CA GLY A 309 -10.67 -2.39 9.16
C GLY A 309 -10.27 -2.69 7.72
N TRP A 310 -10.85 -1.93 6.80
CA TRP A 310 -10.47 -1.96 5.38
C TRP A 310 -10.56 -0.56 4.77
N LEU A 311 -9.71 -0.33 3.77
CA LEU A 311 -9.87 0.76 2.81
C LEU A 311 -10.76 0.28 1.67
N GLU A 312 -11.73 1.11 1.28
CA GLU A 312 -12.53 0.84 0.08
C GLU A 312 -11.71 1.24 -1.14
N CYS A 313 -11.59 0.34 -2.10
CA CYS A 313 -10.78 0.54 -3.28
C CYS A 313 -11.58 0.16 -4.53
N ARG A 314 -11.42 0.92 -5.62
CA ARG A 314 -11.90 0.56 -6.94
C ARG A 314 -10.71 0.50 -7.89
N LEU A 315 -10.55 -0.63 -8.58
CA LEU A 315 -9.51 -0.82 -9.60
C LEU A 315 -10.14 -0.91 -10.99
N ARG A 316 -9.66 -0.07 -11.90
CA ARG A 316 -9.91 -0.22 -13.34
C ARG A 316 -8.61 -0.66 -13.98
N LEU A 317 -8.63 -1.79 -14.65
CA LEU A 317 -7.45 -2.40 -15.23
C LEU A 317 -7.71 -2.63 -16.71
N THR A 318 -6.72 -2.30 -17.55
CA THR A 318 -6.73 -2.68 -18.96
C THR A 318 -6.58 -4.19 -19.13
N ASP A 319 -5.88 -4.85 -18.19
CA ASP A 319 -5.76 -6.30 -18.12
C ASP A 319 -5.99 -6.80 -16.68
N LEU A 320 -6.95 -7.72 -16.52
CA LEU A 320 -7.33 -8.24 -15.20
C LEU A 320 -6.27 -9.15 -14.57
N ARG A 321 -5.32 -9.68 -15.36
CA ARG A 321 -4.17 -10.45 -14.83
C ARG A 321 -3.31 -9.60 -13.90
N ASP A 322 -3.36 -8.28 -14.05
CA ASP A 322 -2.64 -7.35 -13.18
C ASP A 322 -3.35 -7.06 -11.86
N LEU A 323 -4.58 -7.55 -11.62
CA LEU A 323 -5.34 -7.29 -10.38
C LEU A 323 -4.52 -7.59 -9.13
N SER A 324 -3.88 -8.75 -9.14
CA SER A 324 -3.16 -9.24 -7.99
C SER A 324 -1.94 -8.37 -7.69
N THR A 325 -1.25 -7.88 -8.72
CA THR A 325 -0.10 -6.96 -8.62
C THR A 325 -0.54 -5.56 -8.22
N ALA A 326 -1.58 -5.02 -8.84
CA ALA A 326 -2.16 -3.72 -8.49
C ALA A 326 -2.61 -3.67 -7.02
N VAL A 327 -3.23 -4.74 -6.51
CA VAL A 327 -3.57 -4.86 -5.09
C VAL A 327 -2.30 -4.76 -4.23
N GLN A 328 -1.22 -5.48 -4.54
CA GLN A 328 0.00 -5.39 -3.75
C GLN A 328 0.66 -4.01 -3.79
N HIS A 329 0.63 -3.34 -4.94
CA HIS A 329 1.16 -1.98 -5.07
C HIS A 329 0.40 -1.03 -4.13
N LEU A 330 -0.93 -1.14 -4.05
CA LEU A 330 -1.74 -0.37 -3.13
C LEU A 330 -1.52 -0.77 -1.67
N ARG A 331 -1.40 -2.06 -1.37
CA ARG A 331 -1.11 -2.53 0.00
C ARG A 331 0.23 -1.98 0.51
N ARG A 332 1.25 -1.91 -0.34
CA ARG A 332 2.53 -1.26 -0.03
C ARG A 332 2.42 0.24 0.11
N LEU A 333 1.76 0.91 -0.84
CA LEU A 333 1.58 2.36 -0.82
C LEU A 333 0.94 2.83 0.50
N PHE A 334 -0.07 2.10 0.97
CA PHE A 334 -0.80 2.39 2.21
C PHE A 334 -0.29 1.63 3.44
N ASP A 335 0.77 0.82 3.31
CA ASP A 335 1.36 0.06 4.43
C ASP A 335 0.33 -0.74 5.27
N LEU A 336 -0.53 -1.48 4.54
CA LEU A 336 -1.70 -2.17 5.12
C LEU A 336 -1.34 -3.49 5.81
N ASP A 337 -0.12 -4.00 5.56
CA ASP A 337 0.36 -5.28 6.09
C ASP A 337 1.11 -5.13 7.43
N ALA A 338 1.46 -3.89 7.83
CA ALA A 338 2.20 -3.64 9.06
C ALA A 338 1.42 -3.96 10.34
N ASP A 339 2.18 -4.30 11.38
CA ASP A 339 1.67 -4.52 12.74
C ASP A 339 1.80 -3.25 13.58
N PRO A 340 0.71 -2.48 13.73
CA PRO A 340 0.74 -1.25 14.51
C PRO A 340 0.88 -1.52 16.01
N TYR A 341 0.57 -2.72 16.50
CA TYR A 341 0.67 -3.06 17.92
C TYR A 341 2.13 -3.25 18.32
N ALA A 342 2.91 -4.01 17.52
CA ALA A 342 4.35 -4.15 17.75
C ALA A 342 5.11 -2.83 17.62
N VAL A 343 4.69 -1.96 16.69
CA VAL A 343 5.23 -0.60 16.56
C VAL A 343 4.91 0.22 17.81
N ALA A 344 3.65 0.23 18.24
CA ALA A 344 3.21 1.01 19.39
C ALA A 344 3.84 0.52 20.70
N GLU A 345 3.99 -0.79 20.88
CA GLU A 345 4.68 -1.36 22.05
C GLU A 345 6.14 -0.92 22.12
N ARG A 346 6.86 -1.00 20.98
CA ARG A 346 8.29 -0.67 20.95
C ARG A 346 8.54 0.84 21.06
N LEU A 347 7.87 1.63 20.24
CA LEU A 347 8.08 3.09 20.20
C LEU A 347 7.35 3.81 21.33
N GLY A 348 6.27 3.23 21.86
CA GLY A 348 5.51 3.77 22.98
C GLY A 348 6.29 3.80 24.30
N ALA A 349 7.29 2.93 24.45
CA ALA A 349 8.17 2.88 25.62
C ALA A 349 9.29 3.95 25.61
N ASP A 350 9.51 4.62 24.47
CA ASP A 350 10.53 5.67 24.34
C ASP A 350 10.00 7.02 24.88
N PRO A 351 10.76 7.76 25.70
CA PRO A 351 10.28 9.02 26.29
C PRO A 351 9.94 10.12 25.27
N LEU A 352 10.62 10.16 24.12
CA LEU A 352 10.37 11.14 23.07
C LEU A 352 9.20 10.69 22.17
N LEU A 353 9.18 9.42 21.76
CA LEU A 353 8.18 8.91 20.81
C LEU A 353 6.87 8.51 21.49
N GLY A 354 6.88 8.12 22.76
CA GLY A 354 5.72 7.66 23.52
C GLY A 354 4.50 8.59 23.42
N PRO A 355 4.65 9.90 23.71
CA PRO A 355 3.57 10.87 23.52
C PRO A 355 3.08 10.97 22.07
N LEU A 356 3.99 10.91 21.09
CA LEU A 356 3.66 11.03 19.66
C LEU A 356 2.92 9.79 19.14
N VAL A 357 3.25 8.61 19.65
CA VAL A 357 2.57 7.34 19.36
C VAL A 357 1.18 7.33 19.97
N ALA A 358 1.03 7.81 21.21
CA ALA A 358 -0.25 7.92 21.89
C ALA A 358 -1.20 8.93 21.20
N GLU A 359 -0.65 10.03 20.67
CA GLU A 359 -1.44 11.02 19.92
C GLU A 359 -1.95 10.48 18.58
N ARG A 360 -1.18 9.60 17.91
CA ARG A 360 -1.49 9.08 16.56
C ARG A 360 -1.32 7.57 16.48
N PRO A 361 -2.16 6.79 17.18
CA PRO A 361 -2.06 5.34 17.18
C PRO A 361 -2.30 4.79 15.77
N GLY A 362 -1.41 3.91 15.32
CA GLY A 362 -1.52 3.26 14.01
C GLY A 362 -1.10 4.15 12.83
N LEU A 363 -0.30 5.19 13.08
CA LEU A 363 0.47 5.87 12.03
C LEU A 363 1.32 4.85 11.26
N ARG A 364 1.40 5.04 9.94
CA ARG A 364 2.07 4.12 9.03
C ARG A 364 3.30 4.73 8.37
N SER A 365 4.08 3.89 7.71
CA SER A 365 5.14 4.31 6.81
C SER A 365 4.74 4.04 5.35
N PRO A 366 4.10 5.02 4.66
CA PRO A 366 3.66 4.83 3.27
C PRO A 366 4.80 4.37 2.35
N GLY A 367 4.63 3.23 1.69
CA GLY A 367 5.56 2.75 0.65
C GLY A 367 5.31 3.44 -0.70
N ALA A 368 5.80 2.86 -1.80
CA ALA A 368 5.54 3.33 -3.16
C ALA A 368 4.61 2.38 -3.92
N ALA A 369 3.73 2.92 -4.77
CA ALA A 369 2.99 2.11 -5.73
C ALA A 369 3.86 1.69 -6.92
N ASP A 370 4.84 2.52 -7.29
CA ASP A 370 5.87 2.21 -8.28
C ASP A 370 7.22 2.66 -7.70
N PRO A 371 8.11 1.71 -7.32
CA PRO A 371 9.42 2.02 -6.74
C PRO A 371 10.34 2.83 -7.67
N GLU A 372 10.28 2.58 -8.98
CA GLU A 372 11.11 3.27 -9.97
C GLU A 372 10.64 4.72 -10.16
N GLU A 373 9.32 4.94 -10.23
CA GLU A 373 8.74 6.28 -10.22
C GLU A 373 9.21 7.07 -8.98
N LEU A 374 9.15 6.46 -7.80
CA LEU A 374 9.59 7.10 -6.57
C LEU A 374 11.08 7.45 -6.62
N ALA A 375 11.92 6.57 -7.16
CA ALA A 375 13.35 6.81 -7.34
C ALA A 375 13.62 8.04 -8.20
N VAL A 376 12.98 8.13 -9.37
CA VAL A 376 13.08 9.29 -10.26
C VAL A 376 12.64 10.56 -9.55
N ARG A 377 11.48 10.54 -8.86
CA ARG A 377 10.96 11.70 -8.12
C ARG A 377 11.89 12.14 -6.99
N THR A 378 12.51 11.20 -6.29
CA THR A 378 13.41 11.47 -5.17
C THR A 378 14.69 12.14 -5.64
N VAL A 379 15.26 11.65 -6.75
CA VAL A 379 16.51 12.18 -7.32
C VAL A 379 16.28 13.49 -8.09
N LEU A 380 15.11 13.64 -8.73
CA LEU A 380 14.69 14.91 -9.35
C LEU A 380 14.53 16.01 -8.29
N GLY A 381 13.97 15.67 -7.13
CA GLY A 381 13.75 16.60 -6.02
C GLY A 381 12.75 17.71 -6.35
N GLY A 382 12.57 18.61 -5.38
CA GLY A 382 11.64 19.75 -5.51
C GLY A 382 10.17 19.36 -5.37
N PRO A 383 9.25 20.26 -5.76
CA PRO A 383 7.82 20.06 -5.60
C PRO A 383 7.23 19.14 -6.70
N PRO A 384 6.03 18.56 -6.50
CA PRO A 384 5.45 17.57 -7.42
C PRO A 384 5.29 18.05 -8.87
N GLU A 385 5.24 19.36 -9.10
CA GLU A 385 5.13 19.99 -10.42
C GLU A 385 6.37 19.74 -11.29
N HIS A 386 7.56 19.57 -10.68
CA HIS A 386 8.76 19.17 -11.42
C HIS A 386 8.58 17.78 -12.04
N ALA A 387 8.05 16.83 -11.26
CA ALA A 387 7.72 15.50 -11.74
C ALA A 387 6.59 15.56 -12.78
N ALA A 388 5.59 16.42 -12.60
CA ALA A 388 4.51 16.61 -13.58
C ALA A 388 5.03 17.15 -14.92
N ALA A 389 6.04 18.04 -14.92
CA ALA A 389 6.69 18.50 -16.14
C ALA A 389 7.40 17.34 -16.87
N LEU A 390 8.09 16.46 -16.14
CA LEU A 390 8.68 15.25 -16.69
C LEU A 390 7.63 14.31 -17.29
N VAL A 391 6.51 14.11 -16.58
CA VAL A 391 5.38 13.28 -17.03
C VAL A 391 4.75 13.83 -18.31
N ARG A 392 4.53 15.15 -18.41
CA ARG A 392 3.96 15.76 -19.63
C ARG A 392 4.88 15.58 -20.84
N ARG A 393 6.20 15.57 -20.64
CA ARG A 393 7.17 15.45 -21.73
C ARG A 393 7.45 14.00 -22.14
N TYR A 394 7.49 13.07 -21.18
CA TYR A 394 7.98 11.71 -21.41
C TYR A 394 7.02 10.59 -20.96
N GLY A 395 5.95 10.93 -20.24
CA GLY A 395 4.96 9.98 -19.76
C GLY A 395 4.12 9.41 -20.91
N LYS A 396 3.63 8.18 -20.75
CA LYS A 396 2.72 7.55 -21.71
C LYS A 396 1.29 8.08 -21.47
N PRO A 397 0.63 8.74 -22.43
CA PRO A 397 -0.78 9.12 -22.28
C PRO A 397 -1.67 7.90 -22.04
N LEU A 398 -2.71 8.05 -21.23
CA LEU A 398 -3.75 7.03 -21.09
C LEU A 398 -4.59 6.96 -22.36
N ASP A 399 -5.07 5.76 -22.71
CA ASP A 399 -6.00 5.57 -23.84
C ASP A 399 -7.27 6.42 -23.67
N ALA A 400 -7.71 6.60 -22.43
CA ALA A 400 -8.73 7.54 -22.04
C ALA A 400 -8.35 8.21 -20.71
N ALA A 401 -8.31 9.54 -20.70
CA ALA A 401 -8.12 10.30 -19.48
C ALA A 401 -9.29 10.11 -18.52
N ASP A 402 -9.05 10.25 -17.22
CA ASP A 402 -10.09 10.22 -16.21
C ASP A 402 -9.90 11.30 -15.16
N GLY A 403 -10.62 12.41 -15.36
CA GLY A 403 -10.46 13.61 -14.55
C GLY A 403 -9.04 14.15 -14.67
N GLY A 404 -8.37 14.36 -13.54
CA GLY A 404 -6.98 14.82 -13.52
C GLY A 404 -5.94 13.78 -13.96
N LEU A 405 -6.33 12.52 -14.14
CA LEU A 405 -5.44 11.43 -14.51
C LEU A 405 -5.33 11.33 -16.03
N THR A 406 -4.13 11.56 -16.56
CA THR A 406 -3.90 11.70 -18.01
C THR A 406 -2.74 10.86 -18.52
N HIS A 407 -1.78 10.51 -17.66
CA HIS A 407 -0.55 9.83 -18.07
C HIS A 407 -0.16 8.72 -17.08
N LEU A 408 0.61 7.75 -17.58
CA LEU A 408 1.50 6.95 -16.77
C LEU A 408 2.82 7.69 -16.55
N PHE A 409 3.41 7.53 -15.37
CA PHE A 409 4.76 7.99 -15.12
C PHE A 409 5.75 7.31 -16.10
N PRO A 410 6.74 8.04 -16.66
CA PRO A 410 7.70 7.45 -17.60
C PRO A 410 8.49 6.31 -16.97
N ALA A 411 8.60 5.18 -17.68
CA ALA A 411 9.50 4.11 -17.28
C ALA A 411 10.97 4.60 -17.37
N PRO A 412 11.88 4.14 -16.47
CA PRO A 412 13.28 4.58 -16.47
C PRO A 412 13.97 4.40 -17.83
N GLY A 413 13.69 3.31 -18.55
CA GLY A 413 14.24 3.05 -19.88
C GLY A 413 13.92 4.15 -20.92
N ASN A 414 12.82 4.89 -20.74
CA ASN A 414 12.47 6.00 -21.63
C ASN A 414 13.20 7.31 -21.29
N LEU A 415 13.92 7.34 -20.16
CA LEU A 415 14.62 8.53 -19.65
C LEU A 415 16.14 8.43 -19.80
N THR A 416 16.68 7.31 -20.30
CA THR A 416 18.14 7.09 -20.46
C THR A 416 18.75 7.92 -21.59
N GLY A 417 18.07 8.02 -22.74
CA GLY A 417 18.51 8.77 -23.93
C GLY A 417 17.89 10.16 -24.10
N ALA A 418 16.94 10.54 -23.24
CA ALA A 418 16.20 11.80 -23.33
C ALA A 418 17.06 13.02 -22.94
N GLU A 419 16.62 14.27 -23.19
CA GLU A 419 17.24 15.49 -22.63
C GLU A 419 16.90 15.64 -21.13
N VAL A 420 17.26 14.63 -20.35
CA VAL A 420 17.05 14.58 -18.90
C VAL A 420 18.36 14.98 -18.22
N ALA A 421 18.27 15.90 -17.25
CA ALA A 421 19.44 16.36 -16.51
C ALA A 421 19.99 15.26 -15.59
N GLU A 422 21.30 15.33 -15.32
CA GLU A 422 21.88 14.58 -14.20
C GLU A 422 21.34 15.12 -12.86
N PRO A 423 21.22 14.28 -11.81
CA PRO A 423 21.56 12.85 -11.75
C PRO A 423 20.43 11.89 -12.16
N VAL A 424 19.31 12.39 -12.68
CA VAL A 424 18.14 11.56 -13.03
C VAL A 424 18.47 10.59 -14.16
N ARG A 425 19.23 11.03 -15.17
CA ARG A 425 19.66 10.15 -16.28
C ARG A 425 20.49 8.98 -15.77
N THR A 426 21.52 9.24 -14.95
CA THR A 426 22.36 8.20 -14.35
C THR A 426 21.54 7.16 -13.59
N LEU A 427 20.60 7.61 -12.74
CA LEU A 427 19.68 6.71 -12.05
C LEU A 427 18.86 5.87 -13.04
N CYS A 428 18.28 6.50 -14.05
CA CYS A 428 17.41 5.82 -15.01
C CYS A 428 18.15 4.75 -15.80
N THR A 429 19.41 5.00 -16.18
CA THR A 429 20.28 4.02 -16.83
C THR A 429 20.52 2.82 -15.91
N ALA A 430 20.90 3.07 -14.65
CA ALA A 430 21.16 2.02 -13.66
C ALA A 430 19.90 1.18 -13.33
N LEU A 431 18.70 1.77 -13.40
CA LEU A 431 17.44 1.04 -13.25
C LEU A 431 17.12 0.22 -14.52
N ALA A 432 17.36 0.78 -15.70
CA ALA A 432 17.04 0.14 -16.98
C ALA A 432 17.95 -1.05 -17.31
N ASP A 433 19.23 -0.99 -16.95
CA ASP A 433 20.20 -2.08 -17.17
C ASP A 433 20.24 -3.09 -16.01
N GLY A 434 19.54 -2.80 -14.91
CA GLY A 434 19.43 -3.67 -13.73
C GLY A 434 20.58 -3.55 -12.73
N THR A 435 21.51 -2.60 -12.90
CA THR A 435 22.56 -2.27 -11.92
C THR A 435 21.95 -1.96 -10.55
N VAL A 436 20.80 -1.28 -10.52
CA VAL A 436 19.98 -1.08 -9.34
C VAL A 436 18.63 -1.78 -9.54
N THR A 437 18.26 -2.65 -8.60
CA THR A 437 16.95 -3.32 -8.59
C THR A 437 16.11 -2.82 -7.42
N LEU A 438 14.89 -2.36 -7.71
CA LEU A 438 13.91 -1.85 -6.73
C LEU A 438 12.66 -2.73 -6.59
N ASP A 439 12.73 -4.00 -7.01
CA ASP A 439 11.60 -4.92 -6.83
C ASP A 439 11.39 -5.33 -5.37
N ALA A 440 10.22 -5.87 -5.04
CA ALA A 440 9.87 -6.21 -3.66
C ALA A 440 10.74 -7.33 -3.04
N GLY A 441 11.52 -8.03 -3.85
CA GLY A 441 12.49 -9.04 -3.43
C GLY A 441 13.92 -8.56 -3.47
N ALA A 442 14.20 -7.27 -3.65
CA ALA A 442 15.56 -6.74 -3.62
C ALA A 442 16.16 -6.85 -2.21
N ASP A 443 17.50 -7.00 -2.15
CA ASP A 443 18.22 -6.91 -0.88
C ASP A 443 18.36 -5.44 -0.48
N ARG A 444 17.70 -5.05 0.61
CA ARG A 444 17.58 -3.65 1.03
C ARG A 444 18.93 -2.96 1.21
N GLY A 445 19.90 -3.65 1.82
CA GLY A 445 21.22 -3.08 2.09
C GLY A 445 22.11 -3.02 0.84
N ALA A 446 22.06 -4.05 -0.01
CA ALA A 446 22.78 -4.04 -1.28
C ALA A 446 22.23 -2.96 -2.22
N THR A 447 20.90 -2.83 -2.30
CA THR A 447 20.25 -1.80 -3.12
C THR A 447 20.56 -0.40 -2.62
N GLU A 448 20.56 -0.15 -1.29
CA GLU A 448 20.95 1.15 -0.74
C GLU A 448 22.41 1.51 -1.09
N ARG A 449 23.34 0.56 -0.96
CA ARG A 449 24.75 0.78 -1.35
C ARG A 449 24.89 1.06 -2.84
N ALA A 450 24.16 0.33 -3.68
CA ALA A 450 24.18 0.54 -5.13
C ALA A 450 23.63 1.92 -5.49
N LEU A 451 22.52 2.35 -4.87
CA LEU A 451 21.96 3.70 -5.03
C LEU A 451 22.95 4.78 -4.59
N ALA A 452 23.55 4.65 -3.41
CA ALA A 452 24.49 5.63 -2.87
C ALA A 452 25.82 5.73 -3.65
N ALA A 453 26.14 4.71 -4.45
CA ALA A 453 27.31 4.72 -5.33
C ALA A 453 27.06 5.48 -6.65
N LEU A 454 25.80 5.79 -6.99
CA LEU A 454 25.50 6.53 -8.21
C LEU A 454 25.86 8.02 -8.06
N PRO A 455 26.56 8.62 -9.03
CA PRO A 455 26.82 10.05 -9.05
C PRO A 455 25.55 10.89 -8.84
N GLY A 456 25.57 11.78 -7.84
CA GLY A 456 24.46 12.67 -7.49
C GLY A 456 23.29 12.02 -6.73
N VAL A 457 23.31 10.71 -6.48
CA VAL A 457 22.37 10.05 -5.57
C VAL A 457 23.01 9.96 -4.18
N GLY A 458 22.74 10.95 -3.35
CA GLY A 458 23.32 11.02 -2.00
C GLY A 458 22.78 9.93 -1.05
N PRO A 459 23.50 9.62 0.06
CA PRO A 459 23.08 8.62 1.05
C PRO A 459 21.67 8.85 1.60
N ARG A 460 21.24 10.12 1.74
CA ARG A 460 19.88 10.49 2.15
C ARG A 460 18.81 10.03 1.17
N ALA A 461 19.06 10.21 -0.14
CA ALA A 461 18.14 9.74 -1.17
C ALA A 461 18.07 8.20 -1.18
N ALA A 462 19.21 7.53 -1.04
CA ALA A 462 19.28 6.08 -0.94
C ALA A 462 18.50 5.54 0.28
N ALA A 463 18.67 6.14 1.46
CA ALA A 463 17.92 5.78 2.67
C ALA A 463 16.41 6.01 2.51
N TYR A 464 16.00 7.14 1.89
CA TYR A 464 14.58 7.40 1.59
C TYR A 464 13.97 6.34 0.66
N LEU A 465 14.72 5.92 -0.36
CA LEU A 465 14.29 4.88 -1.29
C LEU A 465 14.26 3.50 -0.63
N ARG A 466 15.21 3.19 0.24
CA ARG A 466 15.15 1.99 1.06
C ARG A 466 13.90 1.97 1.93
N MET A 467 13.55 3.09 2.56
CA MET A 467 12.34 3.21 3.39
C MET A 467 11.08 3.01 2.54
N ARG A 468 10.91 3.80 1.48
CA ARG A 468 9.63 3.88 0.75
C ARG A 468 9.50 2.97 -0.45
N ALA A 469 10.54 2.84 -1.27
CA ALA A 469 10.51 1.98 -2.46
C ALA A 469 10.61 0.50 -2.07
N LEU A 470 11.46 0.15 -1.09
CA LEU A 470 11.64 -1.23 -0.62
C LEU A 470 10.80 -1.59 0.62
N GLY A 471 10.05 -0.62 1.15
CA GLY A 471 9.20 -0.79 2.33
C GLY A 471 9.99 -1.28 3.54
N ASP A 472 11.18 -0.71 3.79
CA ASP A 472 11.96 -1.08 4.97
C ASP A 472 11.43 -0.35 6.22
N PRO A 473 10.90 -1.08 7.22
CA PRO A 473 10.41 -0.47 8.46
C PRO A 473 11.54 0.10 9.34
N ASP A 474 12.80 -0.21 9.04
CA ASP A 474 13.95 0.05 9.91
C ASP A 474 15.00 0.95 9.25
N VAL A 475 14.58 2.15 8.86
CA VAL A 475 15.47 3.20 8.33
C VAL A 475 15.58 4.32 9.34
N GLY A 476 16.82 4.68 9.69
CA GLY A 476 17.13 5.72 10.66
C GLY A 476 17.40 7.09 10.04
N THR A 477 17.57 8.06 10.93
CA THR A 477 18.19 9.35 10.64
C THR A 477 19.66 9.16 10.21
N THR A 478 20.19 10.10 9.43
CA THR A 478 21.61 10.05 9.02
C THR A 478 22.53 10.24 10.23
N PRO A 479 23.69 9.54 10.29
CA PRO A 479 24.67 9.71 11.37
C PRO A 479 25.05 11.18 11.57
N GLY A 480 25.02 11.66 12.82
CA GLY A 480 25.32 13.06 13.21
C GLY A 480 24.10 13.85 13.70
N SER A 481 22.91 13.58 13.15
CA SER A 481 21.65 14.19 13.61
C SER A 481 21.21 13.74 15.01
N ASP A 482 21.64 12.54 15.43
CA ASP A 482 21.33 11.96 16.74
C ASP A 482 22.05 12.70 17.88
N GLN A 483 23.19 13.34 17.58
CA GLN A 483 24.03 14.01 18.58
C GLN A 483 23.53 15.43 18.90
N GLU A 484 22.87 16.09 17.95
CA GLU A 484 22.19 17.38 18.16
C GLU A 484 20.86 17.24 18.94
N ARG A 485 20.27 16.04 18.98
CA ARG A 485 18.96 15.77 19.59
C ARG A 485 18.99 15.56 21.11
N GLY A 486 20.16 15.49 21.74
CA GLY A 486 20.29 15.12 23.15
C GLY A 486 19.76 13.72 23.49
N THR A 487 19.38 12.93 22.47
CA THR A 487 18.96 11.55 22.60
C THR A 487 20.20 10.67 22.60
N ALA A 488 20.67 10.27 23.78
CA ALA A 488 21.73 9.25 23.92
C ALA A 488 21.37 7.92 23.21
N ALA A 489 20.10 7.75 22.85
CA ALA A 489 19.52 6.64 22.12
C ALA A 489 19.28 7.04 20.65
N GLY A 490 20.31 6.96 19.80
CA GLY A 490 20.16 7.14 18.34
C GLY A 490 19.26 6.07 17.69
N HIS A 491 19.24 6.00 16.35
CA HIS A 491 18.41 5.04 15.57
C HIS A 491 18.39 3.59 16.13
N ALA A 492 19.49 3.13 16.74
CA ALA A 492 19.59 1.83 17.40
C ALA A 492 18.47 1.54 18.42
N ALA A 493 18.00 2.55 19.14
CA ALA A 493 16.95 2.40 20.15
C ALA A 493 15.57 2.12 19.55
N TRP A 494 15.31 2.62 18.33
CA TRP A 494 14.00 2.48 17.68
C TRP A 494 13.90 1.23 16.79
N ARG A 495 15.00 0.48 16.62
CA ARG A 495 15.00 -0.77 15.87
C ARG A 495 13.94 -1.75 16.44
N PRO A 496 13.22 -2.50 15.59
CA PRO A 496 13.31 -2.53 14.12
C PRO A 496 12.33 -1.58 13.40
N TRP A 497 11.93 -0.46 14.02
CA TRP A 497 10.86 0.43 13.56
C TRP A 497 11.32 1.87 13.31
N GLY A 498 12.59 2.06 12.94
CA GLY A 498 13.17 3.38 12.66
C GLY A 498 12.34 4.23 11.69
N ALA A 499 11.77 3.63 10.64
CA ALA A 499 10.96 4.36 9.66
C ALA A 499 9.67 4.93 10.29
N TYR A 500 9.02 4.18 11.18
CA TYR A 500 7.83 4.65 11.90
C TYR A 500 8.17 5.79 12.86
N ALA A 501 9.31 5.70 13.55
CA ALA A 501 9.82 6.79 14.38
C ALA A 501 10.02 8.06 13.56
N LEU A 502 10.65 7.97 12.37
CA LEU A 502 10.78 9.11 11.45
C LEU A 502 9.42 9.71 11.07
N HIS A 503 8.40 8.88 10.82
CA HIS A 503 7.05 9.36 10.54
C HIS A 503 6.39 10.10 11.70
N HIS A 504 6.57 9.64 12.95
CA HIS A 504 6.09 10.39 14.11
C HIS A 504 6.82 11.73 14.26
N LEU A 505 8.15 11.74 14.12
CA LEU A 505 8.96 12.96 14.25
C LEU A 505 8.67 13.97 13.13
N TRP A 506 8.48 13.53 11.89
CA TRP A 506 8.05 14.39 10.77
C TRP A 506 6.73 15.10 11.06
N ARG A 507 5.74 14.36 11.56
CA ARG A 507 4.42 14.94 11.86
C ARG A 507 4.45 15.88 13.04
N ALA A 508 5.37 15.67 13.99
CA ALA A 508 5.60 16.58 15.09
C ALA A 508 6.44 17.81 14.72
N GLY A 509 6.99 17.88 13.50
CA GLY A 509 7.89 18.96 13.09
C GLY A 509 9.25 18.93 13.80
N LEU A 510 9.65 17.77 14.31
CA LEU A 510 10.87 17.59 15.13
C LEU A 510 12.09 17.14 14.31
N LEU A 511 11.95 17.01 12.98
CA LEU A 511 13.09 16.77 12.09
C LEU A 511 13.58 18.09 11.49
N PRO A 512 14.90 18.38 11.50
CA PRO A 512 15.45 19.57 10.87
C PRO A 512 15.08 19.69 9.38
N ALA A 513 15.01 20.93 8.91
CA ALA A 513 14.77 21.22 7.51
C ALA A 513 15.84 20.55 6.63
N GLY A 514 15.41 19.80 5.61
CA GLY A 514 16.30 19.12 4.67
C GLY A 514 16.82 17.75 5.12
N GLU A 515 16.40 17.23 6.28
CA GLU A 515 16.83 15.92 6.74
C GLU A 515 16.34 14.78 5.84
N MET A 516 15.21 14.98 5.14
CA MET A 516 14.65 14.07 4.13
C MET A 516 14.08 14.86 2.94
N PRO A 517 13.98 14.26 1.73
CA PRO A 517 13.46 14.94 0.54
C PRO A 517 11.95 15.11 0.65
N ILE A 518 11.54 16.12 1.41
CA ILE A 518 10.18 16.64 1.42
C ILE A 518 10.11 17.63 0.25
N PRO A 519 8.96 17.73 -0.46
CA PRO A 519 8.66 18.92 -1.24
C PRO A 519 8.77 20.14 -0.31
N ASN A 520 9.83 20.93 -0.43
CA ASN A 520 9.95 22.16 0.34
C ASN A 520 8.76 23.08 -0.02
N GLY A 521 7.98 23.53 0.97
CA GLY A 521 7.07 24.65 0.77
C GLY A 521 5.72 24.68 1.49
N THR A 522 5.37 23.75 2.40
CA THR A 522 4.09 23.89 3.14
C THR A 522 4.24 23.47 4.59
N PRO A 523 3.96 24.36 5.58
CA PRO A 523 3.80 23.94 6.96
C PRO A 523 2.71 22.87 7.02
N ILE A 524 2.96 21.78 7.75
CA ILE A 524 1.90 20.84 8.11
C ILE A 524 0.85 21.68 8.86
N PRO A 525 -0.43 21.67 8.48
CA PRO A 525 -1.44 22.40 9.24
C PRO A 525 -1.45 21.82 10.65
N ASN A 526 -1.03 22.64 11.62
CA ASN A 526 -1.16 22.33 13.04
C ASN A 526 -2.63 22.02 13.32
N GLY A 527 -2.84 21.04 14.21
CA GLY A 527 -4.15 20.56 14.60
C GLY A 527 -5.13 21.66 15.01
N THR A 528 -6.40 21.32 14.94
CA THR A 528 -7.60 22.05 15.38
C THR A 528 -7.32 23.17 16.39
N PRO A 529 -7.81 24.41 16.16
CA PRO A 529 -7.73 25.47 17.16
C PRO A 529 -8.42 25.00 18.45
N ARG A 530 -7.80 25.24 19.60
CA ARG A 530 -8.45 25.08 20.89
C ARG A 530 -9.64 26.05 20.96
N PRO A 531 -10.81 25.62 21.43
CA PRO A 531 -12.00 26.47 21.44
C PRO A 531 -12.01 27.34 22.70
N ASP A 532 -11.02 28.21 22.92
CA ASP A 532 -11.01 29.12 24.09
C ASP A 532 -10.20 30.42 23.85
N GLU A 533 -10.21 30.98 22.64
CA GLU A 533 -9.79 32.37 22.42
C GLU A 533 -10.93 33.15 21.75
N GLU A 534 -11.73 33.83 22.59
CA GLU A 534 -12.69 34.83 22.13
C GLU A 534 -11.94 36.08 21.62
N PRO A 535 -12.34 36.63 20.46
CA PRO A 535 -11.74 37.87 19.97
C PRO A 535 -12.37 39.08 20.67
N GLY A 536 -11.55 39.79 21.45
CA GLY A 536 -11.92 41.07 22.05
C GLY A 536 -12.18 42.14 20.99
N ALA A 537 -13.34 42.79 21.11
CA ALA A 537 -13.77 43.93 20.31
C ALA A 537 -12.92 45.18 20.57
N GLY A 538 -12.68 45.96 19.51
CA GLY A 538 -12.04 47.28 19.59
C GLY A 538 -12.03 47.96 18.22
N GLU A 539 -12.99 48.83 18.01
CA GLU A 539 -13.38 49.54 16.78
C GLU A 539 -12.50 50.81 16.52
N PRO A 540 -12.75 51.66 15.50
CA PRO A 540 -11.85 51.87 14.36
C PRO A 540 -11.28 53.31 14.26
N SER A 541 -10.31 53.55 13.38
CA SER A 541 -10.07 54.90 12.82
C SER A 541 -9.27 54.92 11.52
N GLY A 542 -9.98 55.21 10.42
CA GLY A 542 -9.69 56.36 9.55
C GLY A 542 -8.57 56.25 8.49
N PRO A 543 -8.82 56.67 7.23
CA PRO A 543 -7.97 56.34 6.08
C PRO A 543 -7.01 57.48 5.70
N ARG A 544 -5.95 57.17 4.94
CA ARG A 544 -5.47 58.05 3.87
C ARG A 544 -4.53 57.33 2.89
N GLU A 545 -4.75 57.72 1.64
CA GLU A 545 -4.28 57.17 0.38
C GLU A 545 -2.99 57.90 -0.09
N PRO A 546 -2.46 57.72 -1.31
CA PRO A 546 -1.12 57.20 -1.56
C PRO A 546 -0.18 58.22 -2.25
N SER A 547 1.11 57.90 -2.40
CA SER A 547 2.01 58.53 -3.40
C SER A 547 3.27 57.69 -3.61
N GLY A 548 3.59 57.38 -4.87
CA GLY A 548 4.77 56.60 -5.29
C GLY A 548 6.07 57.43 -5.42
N PRO A 549 6.89 57.21 -6.47
CA PRO A 549 8.14 56.45 -6.35
C PRO A 549 9.40 57.18 -6.88
N GLY A 550 10.58 56.55 -6.69
CA GLY A 550 11.87 56.92 -7.32
C GLY A 550 12.90 57.43 -6.29
N ALA A 551 14.20 57.23 -6.39
CA ALA A 551 15.08 56.69 -7.42
C ALA A 551 16.43 56.25 -6.76
N MET A 552 17.19 55.42 -7.46
CA MET A 552 18.65 55.16 -7.28
C MET A 552 19.47 56.49 -7.44
N PRO A 553 20.82 56.59 -7.23
CA PRO A 553 21.85 55.54 -7.19
C PRO A 553 23.12 55.78 -6.31
N ARG A 554 24.10 54.87 -6.48
CA ARG A 554 25.58 55.02 -6.52
C ARG A 554 26.46 54.70 -5.30
N ALA A 555 27.63 54.20 -5.69
CA ALA A 555 28.64 53.45 -4.97
C ALA A 555 29.76 54.34 -4.43
N GLU A 556 30.52 53.82 -3.45
CA GLU A 556 31.91 54.19 -3.16
C GLU A 556 32.58 53.09 -2.31
N ASP A 557 33.71 52.58 -2.82
CA ASP A 557 34.86 51.94 -2.13
C ASP A 557 35.83 53.10 -1.72
N PRO A 558 36.95 52.99 -0.94
CA PRO A 558 37.77 51.79 -0.62
C PRO A 558 38.52 51.76 0.77
N SER A 559 39.27 50.68 1.00
CA SER A 559 40.63 50.59 1.63
C SER A 559 40.87 50.61 3.17
N GLY A 560 41.82 49.74 3.60
CA GLY A 560 42.58 49.78 4.87
C GLY A 560 42.71 48.39 5.53
N ALA A 561 43.77 47.58 5.31
CA ALA A 561 45.03 47.46 6.10
C ALA A 561 44.80 47.08 7.59
N ALA A 562 45.49 46.14 8.28
CA ALA A 562 46.67 45.31 8.06
C ALA A 562 46.78 44.20 9.16
N GLU A 563 47.31 43.02 8.78
CA GLU A 563 48.30 42.17 9.51
C GLU A 563 47.95 41.20 10.70
N PRO A 564 48.78 40.14 10.93
CA PRO A 564 48.41 38.76 11.36
C PRO A 564 49.09 38.36 12.71
N PRO A 565 49.57 37.12 13.04
CA PRO A 565 49.36 35.73 12.58
C PRO A 565 49.15 34.70 13.76
N THR A 566 49.30 33.41 13.42
CA THR A 566 49.70 32.22 14.24
C THR A 566 48.60 31.22 14.60
N TYR A 567 48.74 29.98 14.10
CA TYR A 567 49.04 28.82 14.94
C TYR A 567 49.76 27.75 14.11
N ALA A 568 50.87 27.28 14.67
CA ALA A 568 51.74 26.27 14.11
C ALA A 568 51.23 24.85 14.36
N THR A 569 51.67 24.01 13.43
CA THR A 569 51.67 22.55 13.28
C THR A 569 52.13 21.68 14.46
N ALA A 570 51.77 20.39 14.32
CA ALA A 570 52.43 19.15 14.77
C ALA A 570 51.78 18.46 15.99
N GLY A 571 51.62 17.13 16.03
CA GLY A 571 52.29 16.11 15.23
C GLY A 571 51.68 14.70 15.32
N ARG A 572 52.48 13.78 14.77
CA ARG A 572 52.23 12.40 14.32
C ARG A 572 51.97 11.35 15.42
N ALA A 573 51.21 10.34 15.00
CA ALA A 573 51.41 8.88 15.11
C ALA A 573 52.05 8.26 16.37
N VAL A 574 51.33 7.32 16.98
CA VAL A 574 51.69 5.89 17.11
C VAL A 574 50.43 5.06 16.86
#